data_AF-A0A413HXJ8-F1
#
_entry.id   AF-A0A413HXJ8-F1
#
_cell.length_a   1.000
_cell.length_b   1.000
_cell.length_c   1.000
_cell.angle_alpha   90.00
_cell.angle_beta   90.00
_cell.angle_gamma   90.00
#
_symmetry.space_group_name_H-M   'P 1'
#
loop_
_entity.id
_entity.type
_entity.pdbx_description
1 polymer ?
#
loop_
_entity_poly.entity_id
_entity_poly.type
_entity_poly.pdbx_seq_one_letter_code
_entity_poly.pdbx_strand_id
1 'polypeptide(L)'
;MQGKKEKQTGKTGKERKLRHFGRAGVVGSLILLFLSGCSGRELEARDFVSVLTFSGEDPEKLLAEQQRTDSRVLDYSHTRAVLLTERAVQEPEQLDQVLESLILRPEFSWNLLIFTGGEEVLQKAEEKKEKLGLELAAYYRNHQEKQGISSPVTLLDLWNWRLGKEGGELKLPVLVLRDGSLLPEGVLTVQLSDRTCYKKKQEAKHSLPA
;
A
#
# COMPACT_ATOMS: atom_id res chain seq x y z
N MET A 1 -3.70 -93.16 50.06
CA MET A 1 -2.36 -92.70 49.64
C MET A 1 -2.28 -91.20 49.93
N GLN A 2 -1.53 -90.80 50.95
CA GLN A 2 -0.23 -90.06 50.83
C GLN A 2 -0.43 -88.68 50.16
N GLY A 3 -0.06 -87.52 50.71
CA GLY A 3 0.68 -87.06 51.88
C GLY A 3 0.81 -85.53 51.75
N LYS A 4 0.74 -84.74 52.84
CA LYS A 4 1.84 -83.89 53.39
C LYS A 4 2.61 -83.06 52.33
N LYS A 5 2.76 -81.73 52.35
CA LYS A 5 3.22 -80.75 53.38
C LYS A 5 3.14 -79.35 52.69
N GLU A 6 2.65 -78.27 53.31
CA GLU A 6 3.25 -77.40 54.34
C GLU A 6 4.27 -76.35 53.84
N LYS A 7 3.93 -75.05 54.05
CA LYS A 7 4.77 -73.85 54.36
C LYS A 7 5.73 -73.30 53.28
N GLN A 8 6.07 -72.00 53.21
CA GLN A 8 6.18 -70.92 54.22
C GLN A 8 6.24 -69.54 53.48
N THR A 9 5.42 -68.55 53.88
CA THR A 9 5.77 -67.25 54.51
C THR A 9 6.75 -66.27 53.84
N GLY A 10 6.32 -65.00 53.75
CA GLY A 10 7.17 -63.79 53.76
C GLY A 10 6.49 -62.55 53.15
N LYS A 11 5.64 -61.80 53.89
CA LYS A 11 5.89 -60.42 54.39
C LYS A 11 6.64 -59.51 53.40
N THR A 12 6.08 -58.40 52.88
CA THR A 12 6.03 -57.07 53.52
C THR A 12 5.57 -55.98 52.52
N GLY A 13 5.08 -54.82 53.00
CA GLY A 13 5.15 -53.52 52.30
C GLY A 13 3.81 -52.95 51.82
N LYS A 14 3.04 -52.26 52.68
CA LYS A 14 2.95 -50.79 52.80
C LYS A 14 2.58 -50.02 51.50
N GLU A 15 1.41 -49.37 51.59
CA GLU A 15 1.13 -47.98 51.13
C GLU A 15 1.12 -47.73 49.60
N ARG A 16 0.32 -46.83 48.98
CA ARG A 16 -0.45 -45.67 49.41
C ARG A 16 -1.38 -45.26 48.24
N LYS A 17 -2.59 -44.80 48.55
CA LYS A 17 -3.44 -43.80 47.84
C LYS A 17 -3.30 -43.65 46.31
N LEU A 18 -4.33 -44.11 45.60
CA LEU A 18 -4.72 -43.59 44.29
C LEU A 18 -5.37 -42.21 44.48
N ARG A 19 -4.65 -41.12 44.23
CA ARG A 19 -5.23 -39.77 44.07
C ARG A 19 -4.48 -38.99 42.99
N HIS A 20 -5.28 -38.32 42.15
CA HIS A 20 -4.97 -37.26 41.17
C HIS A 20 -5.05 -37.62 39.68
N PHE A 21 -6.18 -38.18 39.25
CA PHE A 21 -6.76 -37.80 37.95
C PHE A 21 -7.57 -36.52 38.15
N GLY A 22 -6.95 -35.37 37.91
CA GLY A 22 -7.64 -34.09 38.06
C GLY A 22 -6.64 -32.96 38.07
N ARG A 23 -6.37 -32.42 36.87
CA ARG A 23 -5.80 -31.11 36.50
C ARG A 23 -4.89 -31.18 35.28
N ALA A 24 -4.24 -32.32 35.00
CA ALA A 24 -3.35 -32.44 33.85
C ALA A 24 -4.10 -32.48 32.49
N GLY A 25 -5.24 -33.16 32.42
CA GLY A 25 -6.04 -33.23 31.18
C GLY A 25 -6.76 -31.93 30.81
N VAL A 26 -7.13 -31.11 31.79
CA VAL A 26 -7.84 -29.84 31.56
C VAL A 26 -6.88 -28.76 31.04
N VAL A 27 -5.62 -28.75 31.51
CA VAL A 27 -4.61 -27.79 31.05
C VAL A 27 -4.16 -28.09 29.62
N GLY A 28 -4.02 -29.37 29.24
CA GLY A 28 -3.70 -29.76 27.86
C GLY A 28 -4.78 -29.35 26.85
N SER A 29 -6.05 -29.46 27.23
CA SER A 29 -7.18 -29.04 26.39
C SER A 29 -7.31 -27.52 26.25
N LEU A 30 -6.88 -26.75 27.25
CA LEU A 30 -6.90 -25.28 27.18
C LEU A 30 -5.82 -24.75 26.23
N ILE A 31 -4.64 -25.39 26.18
CA ILE A 31 -3.52 -25.01 25.30
C ILE A 31 -3.86 -25.24 23.81
N LEU A 32 -4.59 -26.31 23.50
CA LEU A 32 -5.02 -26.60 22.13
C LEU A 32 -6.02 -25.56 21.59
N LEU A 33 -6.85 -24.96 22.45
CA LEU A 33 -7.78 -23.89 22.07
C LEU A 33 -7.06 -22.57 21.70
N PHE A 34 -5.88 -22.32 22.28
CA PHE A 34 -5.05 -21.16 21.92
C PHE A 34 -4.24 -21.36 20.63
N LEU A 35 -4.06 -22.60 20.15
CA LEU A 35 -3.34 -22.88 18.90
C LEU A 35 -4.23 -22.84 17.66
N SER A 36 -5.55 -22.94 17.83
CA SER A 36 -6.55 -22.74 16.77
C SER A 36 -6.82 -21.26 16.42
N GLY A 37 -6.12 -20.31 17.06
CA GLY A 37 -6.31 -18.86 16.89
C GLY A 37 -5.39 -18.17 15.88
N CYS A 38 -4.46 -18.89 15.23
CA CYS A 38 -3.69 -18.36 14.11
C CYS A 38 -4.29 -18.87 12.80
N SER A 39 -5.51 -18.46 12.49
CA SER A 39 -5.97 -18.48 11.10
C SER A 39 -5.14 -17.42 10.37
N GLY A 40 -3.96 -17.84 9.90
CA GLY A 40 -3.21 -17.06 8.93
C GLY A 40 -4.20 -16.69 7.83
N ARG A 41 -4.45 -15.38 7.65
CA ARG A 41 -5.08 -14.89 6.43
C ARG A 41 -4.24 -15.49 5.31
N GLU A 42 -4.83 -16.39 4.53
CA GLU A 42 -4.11 -17.10 3.49
C GLU A 42 -3.40 -16.09 2.58
N LEU A 43 -2.12 -16.36 2.28
CA LEU A 43 -1.30 -15.50 1.41
C LEU A 43 -1.89 -15.34 -0.01
N GLU A 44 -2.89 -16.15 -0.39
CA GLU A 44 -3.54 -16.15 -1.71
C GLU A 44 -4.65 -15.08 -1.88
N ALA A 45 -4.97 -14.30 -0.84
CA ALA A 45 -6.01 -13.26 -0.90
C ALA A 45 -5.44 -11.83 -1.05
N ARG A 46 -4.49 -11.61 -1.98
CA ARG A 46 -3.96 -10.29 -2.31
C ARG A 46 -4.43 -9.83 -3.69
N ASP A 47 -4.69 -8.54 -3.82
CA ASP A 47 -4.93 -7.88 -5.10
C ASP A 47 -3.83 -6.86 -5.37
N PHE A 48 -3.21 -6.96 -6.54
CA PHE A 48 -2.11 -6.10 -6.92
C PHE A 48 -2.62 -4.82 -7.54
N VAL A 49 -2.28 -3.70 -6.93
CA VAL A 49 -2.63 -2.38 -7.46
C VAL A 49 -1.47 -1.90 -8.33
N SER A 50 -1.74 -1.65 -9.60
CA SER A 50 -0.76 -1.16 -10.57
C SER A 50 -0.81 0.36 -10.76
N VAL A 51 -1.96 0.99 -10.51
CA VAL A 51 -2.14 2.44 -10.59
C VAL A 51 -2.89 2.94 -9.36
N LEU A 52 -2.47 4.09 -8.83
CA LEU A 52 -3.16 4.82 -7.78
C LEU A 52 -3.81 6.07 -8.33
N THR A 53 -4.97 6.44 -7.78
CA THR A 53 -5.71 7.64 -8.15
C THR A 53 -5.83 8.56 -6.92
N PHE A 54 -5.61 9.87 -7.10
CA PHE A 54 -5.86 10.86 -6.04
C PHE A 54 -6.58 12.08 -6.62
N SER A 55 -7.73 12.40 -6.04
CA SER A 55 -8.55 13.56 -6.42
C SER A 55 -8.41 14.77 -5.51
N GLY A 56 -7.47 14.74 -4.57
CA GLY A 56 -7.21 15.83 -3.60
C GLY A 56 -7.54 15.50 -2.16
N GLU A 57 -7.95 14.26 -1.89
CA GLU A 57 -8.12 13.73 -0.55
C GLU A 57 -6.75 13.45 0.10
N ASP A 58 -6.76 13.33 1.43
CA ASP A 58 -5.58 12.92 2.19
C ASP A 58 -5.13 11.52 1.75
N PRO A 59 -3.89 11.35 1.26
CA PRO A 59 -3.43 10.09 0.71
C PRO A 59 -3.43 8.93 1.72
N GLU A 60 -3.10 9.22 2.98
CA GLU A 60 -3.06 8.21 4.03
C GLU A 60 -4.47 7.69 4.36
N LYS A 61 -5.44 8.60 4.43
CA LYS A 61 -6.85 8.23 4.62
C LYS A 61 -7.39 7.47 3.43
N LEU A 62 -7.10 7.92 2.20
CA LEU A 62 -7.57 7.26 0.98
C LEU A 62 -7.07 5.82 0.92
N LEU A 63 -5.76 5.59 1.14
CA LEU A 63 -5.19 4.24 1.12
C LEU A 63 -5.76 3.35 2.24
N ALA A 64 -6.01 3.92 3.43
CA ALA A 64 -6.63 3.21 4.54
C ALA A 64 -8.11 2.86 4.25
N GLU A 65 -8.85 3.77 3.63
CA GLU A 65 -10.24 3.55 3.23
C GLU A 65 -10.35 2.50 2.12
N GLN A 66 -9.50 2.58 1.09
CA GLN A 66 -9.43 1.58 0.03
C GLN A 66 -9.18 0.19 0.61
N GLN A 67 -8.21 0.04 1.50
CA GLN A 67 -7.94 -1.24 2.17
C GLN A 67 -9.11 -1.68 3.07
N ARG A 68 -9.86 -0.75 3.69
CA ARG A 68 -11.01 -1.08 4.53
C ARG A 68 -12.21 -1.56 3.70
N THR A 69 -12.42 -0.98 2.53
CA THR A 69 -13.53 -1.34 1.63
C THR A 69 -13.26 -2.58 0.81
N ASP A 70 -11.98 -2.92 0.60
CA ASP A 70 -11.60 -4.11 -0.15
C ASP A 70 -11.66 -5.38 0.73
N SER A 71 -12.19 -6.45 0.16
CA SER A 71 -12.25 -7.76 0.81
C SER A 71 -10.89 -8.44 0.89
N ARG A 72 -9.95 -8.04 0.03
CA ARG A 72 -8.61 -8.61 -0.11
C ARG A 72 -7.55 -7.63 0.39
N VAL A 73 -6.35 -8.13 0.63
CA VAL A 73 -5.22 -7.25 0.98
C VAL A 73 -4.74 -6.57 -0.29
N LEU A 74 -4.73 -5.24 -0.31
CA LEU A 74 -4.18 -4.48 -1.42
C LEU A 74 -2.65 -4.48 -1.33
N ASP A 75 -2.01 -4.91 -2.41
CA ASP A 75 -0.57 -4.97 -2.53
C ASP A 75 -0.10 -3.91 -3.54
N TYR A 76 0.60 -2.90 -3.01
CA TYR A 76 1.11 -1.77 -3.77
C TYR A 76 2.54 -1.98 -4.31
N SER A 77 3.19 -3.11 -4.02
CA SER A 77 4.57 -3.40 -4.47
C SER A 77 4.73 -3.46 -5.99
N HIS A 78 3.62 -3.62 -6.72
CA HIS A 78 3.56 -3.63 -8.18
C HIS A 78 3.03 -2.32 -8.77
N THR A 79 2.82 -1.29 -7.96
CA THR A 79 2.38 0.02 -8.44
C THR A 79 3.43 0.55 -9.43
N ARG A 80 2.96 0.98 -10.61
CA ARG A 80 3.79 1.54 -11.67
C ARG A 80 3.42 2.98 -12.01
N ALA A 81 2.21 3.41 -11.68
CA ALA A 81 1.73 4.74 -12.00
C ALA A 81 0.91 5.35 -10.86
N VAL A 82 0.91 6.67 -10.80
CA VAL A 82 0.02 7.50 -9.98
C VAL A 82 -0.66 8.50 -10.90
N LEU A 83 -1.97 8.64 -10.76
CA LEU A 83 -2.79 9.55 -11.51
C LEU A 83 -3.44 10.56 -10.57
N LEU A 84 -3.22 11.83 -10.86
CA LEU A 84 -3.71 12.95 -10.05
C LEU A 84 -4.73 13.76 -10.85
N THR A 85 -5.77 14.28 -10.19
CA THR A 85 -6.59 15.29 -10.85
C THR A 85 -5.76 16.52 -11.20
N GLU A 86 -6.11 17.20 -12.28
CA GLU A 86 -5.46 18.48 -12.63
C GLU A 86 -5.52 19.47 -11.47
N ARG A 87 -6.63 19.46 -10.73
CA ARG A 87 -6.82 20.24 -9.50
C ARG A 87 -5.79 19.87 -8.43
N ALA A 88 -5.61 18.59 -8.13
CA ALA A 88 -4.65 18.14 -7.13
C ALA A 88 -3.20 18.48 -7.49
N VAL A 89 -2.87 18.54 -8.78
CA VAL A 89 -1.54 18.96 -9.26
C VAL A 89 -1.34 20.47 -9.09
N GLN A 90 -2.36 21.26 -9.39
CA GLN A 90 -2.32 22.72 -9.32
C GLN A 90 -2.37 23.25 -7.88
N GLU A 91 -3.02 22.53 -6.96
CA GLU A 91 -3.05 22.88 -5.53
C GLU A 91 -1.74 22.45 -4.83
N PRO A 92 -0.88 23.40 -4.39
CA PRO A 92 0.43 23.05 -3.84
C PRO A 92 0.38 22.17 -2.61
N GLU A 93 -0.60 22.41 -1.73
CA GLU A 93 -0.82 21.62 -0.50
C GLU A 93 -1.12 20.15 -0.81
N GLN A 94 -2.02 19.91 -1.77
CA GLN A 94 -2.45 18.57 -2.12
C GLN A 94 -1.33 17.78 -2.79
N LEU A 95 -0.62 18.41 -3.75
CA LEU A 95 0.50 17.72 -4.40
C LEU A 95 1.64 17.44 -3.41
N ASP A 96 1.93 18.36 -2.48
CA ASP A 96 2.96 18.14 -1.46
C ASP A 96 2.57 16.98 -0.53
N GLN A 97 1.30 16.88 -0.10
CA GLN A 97 0.81 15.76 0.71
C GLN A 97 0.93 14.41 -0.01
N VAL A 98 0.53 14.36 -1.28
CA VAL A 98 0.67 13.16 -2.12
C VAL A 98 2.14 12.77 -2.23
N LEU A 99 3.02 13.72 -2.55
CA LEU A 99 4.45 13.47 -2.68
C LEU A 99 5.07 12.92 -1.40
N GLU A 100 4.79 13.57 -0.26
CA GLU A 100 5.32 13.15 1.04
C GLU A 100 4.82 11.74 1.41
N SER A 101 3.54 11.45 1.24
CA SER A 101 2.98 10.12 1.52
C SER A 101 3.64 9.04 0.64
N LEU A 102 3.79 9.30 -0.67
CA LEU A 102 4.40 8.33 -1.58
C LEU A 102 5.88 8.09 -1.27
N ILE A 103 6.64 9.14 -0.94
CA ILE A 103 8.10 9.04 -0.70
C ILE A 103 8.41 8.35 0.64
N LEU A 104 7.58 8.55 1.66
CA LEU A 104 7.80 7.95 2.98
C LEU A 104 7.53 6.44 3.00
N ARG A 105 6.84 5.92 1.99
CA ARG A 105 6.42 4.52 1.91
C ARG A 105 7.41 3.70 1.07
N PRO A 106 8.12 2.72 1.67
CA PRO A 106 9.15 1.95 0.97
C PRO A 106 8.61 1.00 -0.11
N GLU A 107 7.30 0.72 -0.11
CA GLU A 107 6.61 -0.06 -1.14
C GLU A 107 6.52 0.66 -2.50
N PHE A 108 6.64 1.99 -2.50
CA PHE A 108 6.60 2.79 -3.71
C PHE A 108 8.00 3.04 -4.26
N SER A 109 8.13 2.83 -5.57
CA SER A 109 9.39 3.06 -6.27
C SER A 109 9.54 4.51 -6.71
N TRP A 110 10.76 5.06 -6.62
CA TRP A 110 11.11 6.37 -7.16
C TRP A 110 10.84 6.51 -8.67
N ASN A 111 10.79 5.39 -9.40
CA ASN A 111 10.48 5.36 -10.84
C ASN A 111 8.98 5.20 -11.17
N LEU A 112 8.09 5.38 -10.19
CA LEU A 112 6.64 5.46 -10.42
C LEU A 112 6.34 6.57 -11.43
N LEU A 113 5.56 6.25 -12.46
CA LEU A 113 5.12 7.22 -13.45
C LEU A 113 4.02 8.12 -12.88
N ILE A 114 4.12 9.43 -13.07
CA ILE A 114 3.11 10.39 -12.63
C ILE A 114 2.37 10.93 -13.84
N PHE A 115 1.04 10.92 -13.74
CA PHE A 115 0.13 11.43 -14.75
C PHE A 115 -0.89 12.37 -14.13
N THR A 116 -1.52 13.17 -14.98
CA THR A 116 -2.73 13.90 -14.62
C THR A 116 -3.88 13.62 -15.56
N GLY A 117 -5.11 13.86 -15.12
CA GLY A 117 -6.30 13.72 -15.95
C GLY A 117 -7.54 14.28 -15.27
N GLY A 118 -8.64 14.33 -16.01
CA GLY A 118 -9.95 14.68 -15.48
C GLY A 118 -10.58 13.57 -14.64
N GLU A 119 -11.66 13.88 -13.93
CA GLU A 119 -12.35 12.94 -13.02
C GLU A 119 -12.80 11.65 -13.73
N GLU A 120 -13.30 11.74 -14.98
CA GLU A 120 -13.70 10.57 -15.78
C GLU A 120 -12.51 9.63 -16.04
N VAL A 121 -11.32 10.20 -16.27
CA VAL A 121 -10.09 9.45 -16.51
C VAL A 121 -9.65 8.73 -15.23
N LEU A 122 -9.76 9.40 -14.07
CA LEU A 122 -9.47 8.78 -12.78
C LEU A 122 -10.45 7.65 -12.44
N GLN A 123 -11.75 7.86 -12.65
CA GLN A 123 -12.75 6.81 -12.46
C GLN A 123 -12.43 5.60 -13.33
N LYS A 124 -12.07 5.83 -14.60
CA LYS A 124 -11.68 4.74 -15.50
C LYS A 124 -10.37 4.06 -15.11
N ALA A 125 -9.44 4.82 -14.52
CA ALA A 125 -8.19 4.27 -14.01
C ALA A 125 -8.42 3.36 -12.80
N GLU A 126 -9.33 3.73 -11.90
CA GLU A 126 -9.71 2.91 -10.74
C GLU A 126 -10.36 1.59 -11.17
N GLU A 127 -11.24 1.61 -12.17
CA GLU A 127 -11.81 0.37 -12.76
C GLU A 127 -10.73 -0.57 -13.34
N LYS A 128 -9.59 -0.02 -13.75
CA LYS A 128 -8.45 -0.75 -14.33
C LYS A 128 -7.24 -0.80 -13.40
N LYS A 129 -7.45 -0.64 -12.08
CA LYS A 129 -6.36 -0.46 -11.10
C LYS A 129 -5.29 -1.55 -11.13
N GLU A 130 -5.65 -2.79 -11.49
CA GLU A 130 -4.73 -3.93 -11.56
C GLU A 130 -3.79 -3.95 -12.77
N LYS A 131 -4.18 -3.33 -13.90
CA LYS A 131 -3.47 -3.47 -15.19
C LYS A 131 -2.95 -2.16 -15.76
N LEU A 132 -3.63 -1.04 -15.51
CA LEU A 132 -3.34 0.21 -16.20
C LEU A 132 -1.89 0.68 -16.00
N GLY A 133 -1.34 0.57 -14.79
CA GLY A 133 0.04 0.98 -14.55
C GLY A 133 1.05 0.16 -15.36
N LEU A 134 0.78 -1.13 -15.58
CA LEU A 134 1.60 -2.00 -16.42
C LEU A 134 1.47 -1.60 -17.89
N GLU A 135 0.26 -1.31 -18.36
CA GLU A 135 -0.01 -0.84 -19.72
C GLU A 135 0.70 0.49 -20.01
N LEU A 136 0.66 1.45 -19.09
CA LEU A 136 1.34 2.75 -19.21
C LEU A 136 2.87 2.59 -19.20
N ALA A 137 3.40 1.71 -18.34
CA ALA A 137 4.83 1.42 -18.33
C ALA A 137 5.29 0.73 -19.63
N ALA A 138 4.46 -0.16 -20.19
CA ALA A 138 4.73 -0.80 -21.48
C ALA A 138 4.62 0.21 -22.63
N TYR A 139 3.64 1.12 -22.59
CA TYR A 139 3.47 2.19 -23.57
C TYR A 139 4.75 2.99 -23.71
N TYR A 140 5.28 3.52 -22.61
CA TYR A 140 6.50 4.33 -22.64
C TYR A 140 7.73 3.53 -23.07
N ARG A 141 7.89 2.29 -22.61
CA ARG A 141 8.99 1.43 -23.04
C ARG A 141 9.00 1.20 -24.56
N ASN A 142 7.82 1.06 -25.15
CA ASN A 142 7.67 0.79 -26.58
C ASN A 142 7.72 2.05 -27.46
N HIS A 143 7.69 3.24 -26.85
CA HIS A 143 7.52 4.51 -27.54
C HIS A 143 8.60 5.57 -27.20
N GLN A 144 9.72 5.18 -26.57
CA GLN A 144 10.77 6.10 -26.09
C GLN A 144 11.36 7.05 -27.15
N GLU A 145 11.22 6.74 -28.45
CA GLU A 145 11.84 7.49 -29.55
C GLU A 145 10.84 8.14 -30.53
N LYS A 146 9.54 8.00 -30.30
CA LYS A 146 8.51 8.54 -31.21
C LYS A 146 8.27 10.03 -30.95
N GLN A 147 8.43 10.84 -32.00
CA GLN A 147 8.10 12.26 -31.97
C GLN A 147 6.63 12.47 -31.61
N GLY A 148 6.36 13.39 -30.67
CA GLY A 148 5.00 13.79 -30.28
C GLY A 148 4.47 13.15 -28.99
N ILE A 149 5.21 12.22 -28.38
CA ILE A 149 4.87 11.67 -27.06
C ILE A 149 5.64 12.47 -25.99
N SER A 150 4.93 12.92 -24.97
CA SER A 150 5.53 13.63 -23.84
C SER A 150 6.42 12.68 -23.05
N SER A 151 7.61 13.14 -22.64
CA SER A 151 8.51 12.33 -21.82
C SER A 151 7.80 11.86 -20.55
N PRO A 152 8.02 10.61 -20.09
CA PRO A 152 7.48 10.17 -18.82
C PRO A 152 8.02 11.04 -17.70
N VAL A 153 7.17 11.39 -16.75
CA VAL A 153 7.55 12.02 -15.49
C VAL A 153 7.48 10.97 -14.40
N THR A 154 8.54 10.84 -13.61
CA THR A 154 8.58 9.92 -12.47
C THR A 154 8.39 10.64 -11.14
N LEU A 155 8.13 9.87 -10.07
CA LEU A 155 8.10 10.38 -8.70
C LEU A 155 9.42 11.10 -8.34
N LEU A 156 10.56 10.57 -8.80
CA LEU A 156 11.86 11.20 -8.62
C LEU A 156 11.96 12.55 -9.34
N ASP A 157 11.49 12.64 -10.58
CA ASP A 157 11.52 13.89 -11.36
C ASP A 157 10.64 14.94 -10.70
N LEU A 158 9.43 14.55 -10.28
CA LEU A 158 8.50 15.41 -9.56
C LEU A 158 9.11 15.88 -8.23
N TRP A 159 9.81 15.01 -7.50
CA TRP A 159 10.51 15.39 -6.27
C TRP A 159 11.70 16.32 -6.51
N ASN A 160 12.50 16.06 -7.54
CA ASN A 160 13.63 16.93 -7.90
C ASN A 160 13.16 18.32 -8.35
N TRP A 161 12.09 18.37 -9.14
CA TRP A 161 11.41 19.61 -9.49
C TRP A 161 10.94 20.33 -8.22
N ARG A 162 10.31 19.62 -7.27
CA ARG A 162 9.82 20.19 -6.00
C ARG A 162 10.95 20.79 -5.14
N LEU A 163 12.14 20.20 -5.19
CA LEU A 163 13.35 20.69 -4.52
C LEU A 163 14.02 21.86 -5.27
N GLY A 164 13.52 22.23 -6.45
CA GLY A 164 14.08 23.30 -7.27
C GLY A 164 15.41 22.94 -7.91
N LYS A 165 15.74 21.64 -8.03
CA LYS A 165 17.01 21.20 -8.65
C LYS A 165 17.02 21.34 -10.17
N GLU A 166 15.85 21.29 -10.80
CA GLU A 166 15.70 21.31 -12.27
C GLU A 166 15.20 22.64 -12.84
N GLY A 167 14.75 23.57 -11.99
CA GLY A 167 14.33 24.92 -12.38
C GLY A 167 13.01 25.01 -13.17
N GLY A 168 12.26 26.09 -12.93
CA GLY A 168 11.18 26.57 -13.81
C GLY A 168 9.89 25.74 -13.80
N GLU A 169 9.83 24.73 -14.68
CA GLU A 169 8.59 24.17 -15.21
C GLU A 169 8.63 22.64 -15.22
N LEU A 170 7.57 22.00 -14.71
CA LEU A 170 7.34 20.57 -14.88
C LEU A 170 6.28 20.33 -15.95
N LYS A 171 6.58 19.41 -16.87
CA LYS A 171 5.69 19.01 -17.96
C LYS A 171 5.08 17.65 -17.67
N LEU A 172 3.92 17.65 -17.01
CA LEU A 172 3.26 16.42 -16.58
C LEU A 172 2.39 15.83 -17.71
N PRO A 173 2.55 14.54 -18.08
CA PRO A 173 1.73 13.90 -19.09
C PRO A 173 0.24 13.85 -18.68
N VAL A 174 -0.65 14.23 -19.60
CA VAL A 174 -2.10 14.17 -19.41
C VAL A 174 -2.63 12.87 -20.00
N LEU A 175 -3.41 12.10 -19.25
CA LEU A 175 -4.12 10.94 -19.76
C LEU A 175 -5.47 11.34 -20.34
N VAL A 176 -5.77 10.82 -21.52
CA VAL A 176 -7.04 11.00 -22.21
C VAL A 176 -7.68 9.64 -22.47
N LEU A 177 -9.00 9.57 -22.33
CA LEU A 177 -9.77 8.39 -22.70
C LEU A 177 -10.03 8.40 -24.21
N ARG A 178 -9.43 7.45 -24.93
CA ARG A 178 -9.65 7.23 -26.37
C ARG A 178 -9.98 5.76 -26.61
N ASP A 179 -11.11 5.50 -27.26
CA ASP A 179 -11.57 4.15 -27.61
C ASP A 179 -11.54 3.16 -26.42
N GLY A 180 -11.90 3.64 -25.22
CA GLY A 180 -11.91 2.85 -23.99
C GLY A 180 -10.53 2.58 -23.37
N SER A 181 -9.46 3.14 -23.95
CA SER A 181 -8.08 3.05 -23.46
C SER A 181 -7.61 4.41 -22.93
N LEU A 182 -6.81 4.39 -21.86
CA LEU A 182 -6.22 5.59 -21.30
C LEU A 182 -4.81 5.76 -21.87
N LEU A 183 -4.59 6.84 -22.61
CA LEU A 183 -3.33 7.10 -23.32
C LEU A 183 -2.78 8.48 -22.93
N PRO A 184 -1.45 8.61 -22.79
CA PRO A 184 -0.84 9.91 -22.54
C PRO A 184 -0.88 10.75 -23.81
N GLU A 185 -1.72 11.78 -23.78
CA GLU A 185 -1.93 12.74 -24.86
C GLU A 185 -1.93 14.15 -24.27
N GLY A 186 -0.91 14.93 -24.63
CA GLY A 186 -0.73 16.29 -24.12
C GLY A 186 0.08 16.38 -22.83
N VAL A 187 0.18 17.61 -22.33
CA VAL A 187 1.03 17.98 -21.21
C VAL A 187 0.35 19.08 -20.41
N LEU A 188 0.32 18.92 -19.08
CA LEU A 188 0.03 19.98 -18.13
C LEU A 188 1.34 20.59 -17.65
N THR A 189 1.50 21.89 -17.87
CA THR A 189 2.65 22.67 -17.42
C THR A 189 2.41 23.16 -15.99
N VAL A 190 3.33 22.88 -15.08
CA VAL A 190 3.27 23.28 -13.66
C VAL A 190 4.49 24.12 -13.31
N GLN A 191 4.28 25.34 -12.81
CA GLN A 191 5.36 26.25 -12.46
C GLN A 191 5.74 26.16 -10.99
N LEU A 192 7.04 26.20 -10.69
CA LEU A 192 7.52 26.19 -9.31
C LEU A 192 7.23 27.51 -8.56
N SER A 193 7.16 28.63 -9.29
CA SER A 193 6.91 29.97 -8.73
C SER A 193 5.58 30.08 -7.99
N ASP A 194 4.56 29.36 -8.45
CA ASP A 194 3.22 29.33 -7.86
C ASP A 194 3.23 28.73 -6.43
N ARG A 195 4.33 28.06 -6.04
CA ARG A 195 4.54 27.47 -4.71
C ARG A 195 5.41 28.31 -3.77
N THR A 196 6.20 29.26 -4.27
CA THR A 196 7.02 30.13 -3.40
C THR A 196 6.17 31.09 -2.55
N CYS A 197 4.97 31.44 -3.02
CA CYS A 197 3.98 32.18 -2.24
C CYS A 197 3.47 31.38 -1.03
N TYR A 198 3.43 30.05 -1.16
CA TYR A 198 2.92 29.15 -0.13
C TYR A 198 3.84 29.04 1.10
N LYS A 199 5.16 28.91 0.90
CA LYS A 199 6.14 28.88 2.00
C LYS A 199 6.06 30.13 2.88
N LYS A 200 5.97 31.32 2.27
CA LYS A 200 5.78 32.58 3.01
C LYS A 200 4.49 32.62 3.83
N LYS A 201 3.42 31.99 3.35
CA LYS A 201 2.10 31.97 4.03
C LYS A 201 2.08 31.00 5.21
N GLN A 202 2.81 29.89 5.15
CA GLN A 202 2.98 28.98 6.30
C GLN A 202 3.88 29.58 7.38
N GLU A 203 5.00 30.20 7.00
CA GLU A 203 5.89 30.91 7.94
C GLU A 203 5.17 32.07 8.64
N ALA A 204 4.24 32.74 7.96
CA ALA A 204 3.39 33.80 8.54
C ALA A 204 2.27 33.27 9.46
N LYS A 205 1.81 32.02 9.31
CA LYS A 205 0.82 31.40 10.21
C LYS A 205 1.44 30.89 11.51
N HIS A 206 2.74 30.58 11.52
CA HIS A 206 3.48 30.17 12.72
C HIS A 206 4.15 31.34 13.47
N SER A 207 4.00 32.58 13.01
CA SER A 207 4.55 33.78 13.65
C SER A 207 3.51 34.69 14.31
N LEU A 208 2.25 34.23 14.47
CA LEU A 208 1.27 34.93 15.30
C LEU A 208 1.60 34.70 16.80
N PRO A 209 1.87 35.74 17.59
CA PRO A 209 2.10 35.60 19.03
C PRO A 209 0.79 35.22 19.74
N ALA A 210 0.94 34.40 20.78
CA ALA A 210 -0.11 34.09 21.77
C ALA A 210 -0.54 35.32 22.57
#